data_AF-A0A946H4H1-F1
#
_entry.id   AF-A0A946H4H1-F1
#
_cell.length_a   1.000
_cell.length_b   1.000
_cell.length_c   1.000
_cell.angle_alpha   90.00
_cell.angle_beta   90.00
_cell.angle_gamma   90.00
#
_symmetry.space_group_name_H-M   'P 1'
#
loop_
_entity.id
_entity.type
_entity.pdbx_description
1 polymer ?
#
loop_
_entity_poly.entity_id
_entity_poly.type
_entity_poly.pdbx_seq_one_letter_code
_entity_poly.pdbx_strand_id
1 'polypeptide(L)'
;SGGETTVTLRGEGGSGGRNQKFLLALAVALDGAPGMHALACDTDGIDGFSRAAGAIIDPDTLSRARSLGIEPRDALARQDSGGFFAALDDAVITGPTRTNVNDFHAILILSRN
;
A
#
# COMPACT_ATOMS: atom_id res chain seq x y z
N SER A 1 -12.89 -5.23 1.15
CA SER A 1 -13.12 -6.34 0.19
C SER A 1 -12.20 -7.49 0.53
N GLY A 2 -12.49 -8.69 0.05
CA GLY A 2 -11.59 -9.85 0.13
C GLY A 2 -11.51 -10.53 -1.23
N GLY A 3 -10.33 -11.01 -1.59
CA GLY A 3 -10.04 -11.62 -2.88
C GLY A 3 -8.55 -11.86 -3.09
N GLU A 4 -8.15 -12.22 -4.30
CA GLU A 4 -6.75 -12.36 -4.69
C GLU A 4 -6.51 -11.49 -5.93
N THR A 5 -5.76 -10.40 -5.77
CA THR A 5 -5.41 -9.52 -6.91
C THR A 5 -4.12 -10.01 -7.57
N THR A 6 -3.98 -9.87 -8.90
CA THR A 6 -2.74 -10.24 -9.61
C THR A 6 -2.00 -8.99 -10.08
N VAL A 7 -0.66 -9.03 -9.99
CA VAL A 7 0.21 -7.95 -10.45
C VAL A 7 0.89 -8.38 -11.75
N THR A 8 0.67 -7.64 -12.83
CA THR A 8 1.50 -7.78 -14.05
C THR A 8 2.79 -6.98 -13.88
N LEU A 9 3.92 -7.68 -13.79
CA LEU A 9 5.26 -7.08 -13.76
C LEU A 9 5.62 -6.53 -15.15
N ARG A 10 6.21 -5.33 -15.20
CA ARG A 10 6.80 -4.76 -16.43
C ARG A 10 8.20 -4.25 -16.11
N GLY A 11 9.24 -4.88 -16.68
CA GLY A 11 10.65 -4.48 -16.55
C GLY A 11 11.40 -5.14 -15.37
N GLU A 12 12.61 -4.65 -15.08
CA GLU A 12 13.35 -4.94 -13.84
C GLU A 12 12.60 -4.26 -12.68
N GLY A 13 11.66 -4.99 -12.07
CA GLY A 13 10.63 -4.43 -11.19
C GLY A 13 11.14 -3.84 -9.87
N GLY A 14 10.36 -2.90 -9.31
CA GLY A 14 10.52 -2.40 -7.94
C GLY A 14 10.05 -3.38 -6.87
N SER A 15 10.11 -2.97 -5.60
CA SER A 15 9.75 -3.81 -4.45
C SER A 15 8.27 -3.70 -4.07
N GLY A 16 7.78 -4.67 -3.28
CA GLY A 16 6.44 -4.70 -2.70
C GLY A 16 5.60 -5.88 -3.14
N GLY A 17 4.28 -5.71 -3.08
CA GLY A 17 3.31 -6.73 -3.42
C GLY A 17 1.98 -6.16 -3.90
N ARG A 18 0.99 -7.03 -3.95
CA ARG A 18 -0.35 -6.82 -4.54
C ARG A 18 -1.11 -5.79 -3.70
N ASN A 19 -1.07 -5.95 -2.38
CA ASN A 19 -1.75 -5.09 -1.42
C ASN A 19 -1.12 -3.70 -1.36
N GLN A 20 0.21 -3.62 -1.30
CA GLN A 20 0.93 -2.35 -1.37
C GLN A 20 0.68 -1.63 -2.69
N LYS A 21 0.76 -2.32 -3.84
CA LYS A 21 0.47 -1.69 -5.14
C LYS A 21 -0.96 -1.17 -5.22
N PHE A 22 -1.93 -1.93 -4.72
CA PHE A 22 -3.32 -1.50 -4.64
C PHE A 22 -3.46 -0.21 -3.82
N LEU A 23 -2.85 -0.16 -2.63
CA LEU A 23 -2.93 1.02 -1.77
C LEU A 23 -2.24 2.25 -2.35
N LEU A 24 -1.08 2.09 -3.00
CA LEU A 24 -0.41 3.22 -3.65
C LEU A 24 -1.26 3.78 -4.78
N ALA A 25 -1.87 2.91 -5.58
CA ALA A 25 -2.81 3.33 -6.62
C ALA A 25 -4.05 4.02 -6.03
N LEU A 26 -4.60 3.50 -4.93
CA LEU A 26 -5.73 4.11 -4.23
C LEU A 26 -5.37 5.50 -3.68
N ALA A 27 -4.22 5.65 -3.03
CA ALA A 27 -3.75 6.94 -2.53
C ALA A 27 -3.62 7.97 -3.65
N VAL A 28 -3.03 7.59 -4.78
CA VAL A 28 -2.92 8.45 -5.98
C VAL A 28 -4.30 8.82 -6.53
N ALA A 29 -5.27 7.91 -6.48
CA ALA A 29 -6.64 8.18 -6.95
C ALA A 29 -7.44 9.07 -5.99
N LEU A 30 -7.21 8.93 -4.69
CA LEU A 30 -7.84 9.75 -3.65
C LEU A 30 -7.26 11.17 -3.58
N ASP A 31 -6.03 11.36 -4.05
CA ASP A 31 -5.35 12.66 -4.15
C ASP A 31 -5.40 13.50 -2.85
N GLY A 32 -5.19 12.83 -1.70
CA GLY A 32 -5.22 13.47 -0.39
C GLY A 32 -6.63 13.88 0.09
N ALA A 33 -7.69 13.24 -0.43
CA ALA A 33 -9.05 13.46 0.03
C ALA A 33 -9.15 13.36 1.57
N PRO A 34 -9.67 14.40 2.26
CA PRO A 34 -9.69 14.41 3.72
C PRO A 34 -10.63 13.35 4.28
N GLY A 35 -10.23 12.76 5.40
CA GLY A 35 -10.99 11.72 6.11
C GLY A 35 -10.96 10.34 5.46
N MET A 36 -10.14 10.14 4.42
CA MET A 36 -9.98 8.86 3.75
C MET A 36 -8.75 8.13 4.28
N HIS A 37 -8.97 6.98 4.89
CA HIS A 37 -7.92 6.07 5.35
C HIS A 37 -8.14 4.69 4.72
N ALA A 38 -7.07 3.95 4.46
CA ALA A 38 -7.22 2.57 4.00
C ALA A 38 -6.09 1.67 4.49
N LEU A 39 -6.40 0.38 4.56
CA LEU A 39 -5.48 -0.71 4.87
C LEU A 39 -5.71 -1.83 3.86
N ALA A 40 -4.64 -2.47 3.42
CA ALA A 40 -4.66 -3.66 2.59
C ALA A 40 -3.51 -4.56 3.02
N CYS A 41 -3.82 -5.79 3.43
CA CYS A 41 -2.82 -6.77 3.86
C CYS A 41 -3.15 -8.19 3.38
N ASP A 42 -2.12 -8.96 3.07
CA ASP A 42 -2.21 -10.42 2.98
C ASP A 42 -2.26 -11.00 4.40
N THR A 43 -3.20 -11.91 4.61
CA THR A 43 -3.44 -12.50 5.94
C THR A 43 -2.37 -13.50 6.34
N ASP A 44 -1.53 -13.98 5.42
CA ASP A 44 -0.35 -14.80 5.73
C ASP A 44 0.85 -14.02 6.30
N GLY A 45 0.77 -12.68 6.22
CA GLY A 45 1.76 -11.75 6.73
C GLY A 45 2.84 -11.36 5.72
N ILE A 46 2.71 -11.74 4.45
CA ILE A 46 3.69 -11.50 3.39
C ILE A 46 2.98 -11.01 2.11
N ASP A 47 3.25 -9.78 1.71
CA ASP A 47 2.78 -9.20 0.47
C ASP A 47 3.91 -9.14 -0.56
N GLY A 48 3.84 -10.06 -1.53
CA GLY A 48 4.83 -10.18 -2.61
C GLY A 48 6.22 -10.57 -2.11
N PHE A 49 7.26 -9.88 -2.59
CA PHE A 49 8.65 -10.13 -2.21
C PHE A 49 9.13 -9.21 -1.07
N SER A 50 8.21 -8.77 -0.20
CA SER A 50 8.51 -7.88 0.92
C SER A 50 8.36 -8.58 2.28
N ARG A 51 8.91 -7.97 3.34
CA ARG A 51 8.64 -8.42 4.73
C ARG A 51 7.32 -7.88 5.28
N ALA A 52 6.63 -7.04 4.52
CA ALA A 52 5.38 -6.43 4.92
C ALA A 52 4.22 -7.35 4.55
N ALA A 53 3.21 -7.40 5.41
CA ALA A 53 1.92 -7.98 5.10
C ALA A 53 1.12 -7.08 4.14
N GLY A 54 1.47 -5.79 4.05
CA GLY A 54 0.69 -4.80 3.36
C GLY A 54 1.11 -3.39 3.75
N ALA A 55 0.18 -2.45 3.71
CA ALA A 55 0.42 -1.06 4.11
C ALA A 55 -0.84 -0.39 4.66
N ILE A 56 -0.67 0.84 5.13
CA ILE A 56 -1.73 1.80 5.45
C ILE A 56 -1.58 3.06 4.61
N ILE A 57 -2.69 3.77 4.39
CA ILE A 57 -2.70 5.13 3.86
C ILE A 57 -3.57 6.02 4.75
N ASP A 58 -3.07 7.22 4.99
CA ASP A 58 -3.74 8.35 5.63
C ASP A 58 -3.94 9.51 4.62
N PRO A 59 -4.80 10.50 4.94
CA PRO A 59 -5.03 11.66 4.07
C PRO A 59 -3.76 12.46 3.71
N ASP A 60 -2.73 12.41 4.57
CA ASP A 60 -1.46 13.12 4.37
C ASP A 60 -0.35 12.26 3.72
N THR A 61 -0.61 10.99 3.40
CA THR A 61 0.40 10.07 2.83
C THR A 61 1.14 10.68 1.64
N LEU A 62 0.42 11.30 0.71
CA LEU A 62 1.03 11.90 -0.49
C LEU A 62 1.86 13.14 -0.15
N SER A 63 1.46 13.96 0.83
CA SER A 63 2.23 15.14 1.21
C SER A 63 3.47 14.76 2.01
N ARG A 64 3.39 13.74 2.87
CA ARG A 64 4.55 13.13 3.55
C ARG A 64 5.56 12.60 2.52
N ALA A 65 5.10 11.87 1.51
CA ALA A 65 5.97 11.32 0.46
C ALA A 65 6.71 12.42 -0.31
N ARG A 66 5.97 13.45 -0.77
CA ARG A 66 6.56 14.59 -1.48
C ARG A 66 7.56 15.36 -0.61
N SER A 67 7.30 15.47 0.70
CA SER A 67 8.22 16.11 1.65
C SER A 67 9.54 15.35 1.81
N LEU A 68 9.56 14.05 1.51
CA LEU A 68 10.75 13.21 1.44
C LEU A 68 11.39 13.16 0.04
N GLY A 69 10.88 13.95 -0.92
CA GLY A 69 11.33 13.94 -2.31
C GLY A 69 10.86 12.70 -3.11
N ILE A 70 9.84 12.00 -2.63
CA ILE A 70 9.30 10.80 -3.27
C ILE A 70 8.04 11.19 -4.04
N GLU A 71 8.07 11.04 -5.37
CA GLU A 71 6.90 11.24 -6.21
C GLU A 71 6.03 9.97 -6.28
N PRO A 72 4.79 9.99 -5.77
CA PRO A 72 3.95 8.78 -5.67
C PRO A 72 3.63 8.13 -7.02
N ARG A 73 3.41 8.96 -8.06
CA ARG A 73 3.14 8.48 -9.43
C ARG A 73 4.36 7.80 -10.05
N ASP A 74 5.56 8.29 -9.74
CA ASP A 74 6.81 7.69 -10.20
C ASP A 74 7.07 6.36 -9.48
N ALA A 75 6.84 6.29 -8.17
CA ALA A 75 6.91 5.04 -7.41
C ALA A 75 5.95 3.98 -7.99
N LEU A 76 4.72 4.38 -8.34
CA LEU A 76 3.74 3.50 -8.96
C LEU A 76 4.18 3.05 -10.38
N ALA A 77 4.72 3.96 -11.18
CA ALA A 77 5.22 3.67 -12.52
C ALA A 77 6.42 2.71 -12.51
N ARG A 78 7.32 2.86 -11.54
CA ARG A 78 8.46 1.96 -11.28
C ARG A 78 8.07 0.64 -10.60
N GLN A 79 6.79 0.47 -10.24
CA GLN A 79 6.29 -0.67 -9.47
C GLN A 79 7.00 -0.85 -8.12
N ASP A 80 7.43 0.25 -7.48
CA ASP A 80 8.17 0.24 -6.21
C ASP A 80 7.30 0.70 -5.04
N SER A 81 6.18 0.00 -4.83
CA SER A 81 5.28 0.28 -3.71
C SER A 81 5.91 -0.03 -2.35
N GLY A 82 6.79 -1.04 -2.27
CA GLY A 82 7.48 -1.40 -1.03
C GLY A 82 8.45 -0.33 -0.57
N GLY A 83 9.26 0.22 -1.48
CA GLY A 83 10.14 1.34 -1.18
C GLY A 83 9.35 2.58 -0.74
N PHE A 84 8.22 2.84 -1.39
CA PHE A 84 7.32 3.95 -1.05
C PHE A 84 6.82 3.87 0.40
N PHE A 85 6.19 2.75 0.79
CA PHE A 85 5.63 2.61 2.13
C PHE A 85 6.72 2.45 3.21
N ALA A 86 7.85 1.82 2.88
CA ALA A 86 8.98 1.72 3.80
C ALA A 86 9.58 3.10 4.13
N ALA A 87 9.69 4.00 3.15
CA ALA A 87 10.22 5.35 3.38
C ALA A 87 9.32 6.22 4.28
N LEU A 88 8.03 5.91 4.32
CA LEU A 88 7.01 6.62 5.11
C LEU A 88 6.76 6.00 6.49
N ASP A 89 7.34 4.83 6.76
CA ASP A 89 7.01 3.97 7.91
C ASP A 89 5.52 3.54 7.95
N ASP A 90 4.92 3.37 6.77
CA ASP A 90 3.51 3.01 6.58
C ASP A 90 3.33 1.53 6.19
N ALA A 91 4.41 0.76 6.15
CA ALA A 91 4.36 -0.67 5.87
C ALA A 91 3.82 -1.43 7.09
N VAL A 92 2.86 -2.34 6.87
CA VAL A 92 2.31 -3.17 7.94
C VAL A 92 3.19 -4.41 8.10
N ILE A 93 3.94 -4.50 9.19
CA ILE A 93 4.82 -5.64 9.49
C ILE A 93 4.20 -6.52 10.59
N THR A 94 3.57 -7.63 10.19
CA THR A 94 3.02 -8.61 11.16
C THR A 94 4.00 -9.75 11.45
N GLY A 95 4.92 -10.03 10.52
CA GLY A 95 5.59 -11.32 10.45
C GLY A 95 4.63 -12.44 10.00
N PRO A 96 5.13 -13.67 9.84
CA PRO A 96 4.32 -14.80 9.35
C PRO A 96 3.23 -15.14 10.35
N THR A 97 1.97 -15.02 9.95
CA THR A 97 0.80 -15.27 10.80
C THR A 97 0.45 -16.76 10.91
N ARG A 98 0.98 -17.57 9.98
CA ARG A 98 0.74 -19.02 9.84
C ARG A 98 -0.72 -19.39 9.55
N THR A 99 -1.50 -18.45 9.03
CA THR A 99 -2.85 -18.67 8.48
C THR A 99 -2.97 -17.91 7.18
N ASN A 100 -3.76 -18.38 6.22
CA ASN A 100 -4.00 -17.65 4.98
C ASN A 100 -5.48 -17.75 4.59
N VAL A 101 -6.16 -16.61 4.59
CA VAL A 101 -7.53 -16.42 4.07
C VAL A 101 -7.56 -15.32 3.00
N ASN A 102 -6.45 -15.18 2.26
CA ASN A 102 -6.15 -14.23 1.19
C ASN A 102 -5.98 -12.76 1.65
N ASP A 103 -6.23 -11.81 0.75
CA ASP A 103 -6.09 -10.37 0.99
C ASP A 103 -7.29 -9.84 1.79
N PHE A 104 -7.02 -8.96 2.75
CA PHE A 104 -8.01 -8.17 3.49
C PHE A 104 -7.83 -6.68 3.21
N HIS A 105 -8.87 -6.02 2.68
CA HIS A 105 -8.88 -4.58 2.43
C HIS A 105 -9.98 -3.88 3.23
N ALA A 106 -9.62 -2.79 3.93
CA ALA A 106 -10.52 -1.91 4.66
C ALA A 106 -10.31 -0.45 4.23
N ILE A 107 -11.41 0.28 4.04
CA ILE A 107 -11.40 1.73 3.79
C ILE A 107 -12.27 2.35 4.86
N LEU A 108 -11.71 3.33 5.59
CA LEU A 108 -12.41 4.11 6.60
C LEU A 108 -12.65 5.52 6.04
N ILE A 109 -13.92 5.93 6.08
CA ILE A 109 -14.36 7.27 5.66
C ILE A 109 -14.87 7.98 6.90
N LEU A 110 -14.15 9.00 7.36
CA LEU A 110 -14.57 9.85 8.46
C LEU A 110 -15.51 10.95 7.94
N SER A 111 -16.60 11.20 8.67
CA SER A 111 -17.51 12.30 8.37
C SER A 111 -16.77 13.64 8.44
N ARG A 112 -17.05 14.52 7.47
CA ARG A 112 -16.61 15.91 7.54
C ARG A 112 -17.49 16.62 8.57
N ASN A 113 -16.88 17.07 9.67
CA ASN A 113 -17.53 18.06 10.55
C ASN A 113 -17.58 19.42 9.86
#